data_AF-A0A5D0WJF8-F1
#
_entry.id   AF-A0A5D0WJF8-F1
#
_cell.length_a   1.000
_cell.length_b   1.000
_cell.length_c   1.000
_cell.angle_alpha   90.00
_cell.angle_beta   90.00
_cell.angle_gamma   90.00
#
_symmetry.space_group_name_H-M   'P 1'
#
loop_
_entity.id
_entity.type
_entity.pdbx_description
1 polymer ?
#
loop_
_entity_poly.entity_id
_entity_poly.type
_entity_poly.pdbx_seq_one_letter_code
_entity_poly.pdbx_strand_id
1 'polypeptide(L)'
;MTIDLHRITITLPSSFQRCCRTNIQYLFAKTLSITKNYARHEGEDLIMEPKTPKSRRLIAVPTFLCALVQKYAEQLYDYEPNERLFPVTKSYLHSEMTRGTKKSGIKRIRVHDLRHSHASMLIEEGFSALLISERLGHESIETTLQTYSHLYPNKQIEVANRLDQMNKPDSPIE
;
A
#
# COMPACT_ATOMS: atom_id res chain seq x y z
N MET A 1 -11.77 4.84 -10.60
CA MET A 1 -11.67 5.14 -9.16
C MET A 1 -10.20 5.44 -8.82
N THR A 2 -9.80 6.71 -8.95
CA THR A 2 -8.38 7.13 -8.97
C THR A 2 -7.91 7.35 -7.53
N ILE A 3 -7.14 6.43 -6.98
CA ILE A 3 -6.38 6.69 -5.75
C ILE A 3 -4.93 6.93 -6.18
N ASP A 4 -4.64 8.21 -6.43
CA ASP A 4 -3.31 8.74 -6.74
C ASP A 4 -2.29 8.21 -5.72
N LEU A 5 -1.14 7.77 -6.20
CA LEU A 5 0.03 7.46 -5.36
C LEU A 5 0.69 8.72 -4.75
N HIS A 6 0.09 9.90 -4.98
CA HIS A 6 0.43 11.18 -4.35
C HIS A 6 -0.23 11.39 -2.98
N ARG A 7 -1.00 10.38 -2.50
CA ARG A 7 -1.91 10.51 -1.36
C ARG A 7 -1.37 9.97 -0.04
N ILE A 8 -0.05 9.93 0.13
CA ILE A 8 0.58 9.37 1.33
C ILE A 8 1.52 10.42 1.93
N THR A 9 1.04 11.13 2.94
CA THR A 9 1.93 11.67 3.97
C THR A 9 2.14 10.56 5.00
N ILE A 10 3.39 10.11 5.15
CA ILE A 10 3.79 9.22 6.24
C ILE A 10 3.92 10.09 7.47
N THR A 11 2.84 10.24 8.25
CA THR A 11 2.96 10.85 9.58
C THR A 11 3.17 9.73 10.59
N LEU A 12 4.37 9.66 11.14
CA LEU A 12 4.66 8.77 12.26
C LEU A 12 3.89 9.26 13.50
N PRO A 13 3.33 8.35 14.32
CA PRO A 13 2.56 8.74 15.49
C PRO A 13 3.44 9.54 16.46
N SER A 14 2.92 10.68 16.92
CA SER A 14 3.55 11.63 17.84
C SER A 14 3.61 11.17 19.31
N SER A 15 3.28 9.90 19.59
CA SER A 15 3.26 9.36 20.94
C SER A 15 4.53 8.56 21.22
N PHE A 16 5.67 9.23 21.33
CA PHE A 16 6.85 8.69 22.03
C PHE A 16 7.55 9.84 22.76
N GLN A 17 7.31 9.89 24.07
CA GLN A 17 7.67 11.00 24.93
C GLN A 17 9.17 10.95 25.27
N ARG A 18 9.88 12.01 24.85
CA ARG A 18 11.08 12.62 25.45
C ARG A 18 12.05 11.65 26.16
N CYS A 19 13.12 11.24 25.47
CA CYS A 19 14.36 10.88 26.16
C CYS A 19 15.53 11.64 25.54
N CYS A 20 16.17 12.47 26.35
CA CYS A 20 17.32 13.27 25.96
C CYS A 20 18.53 12.38 25.68
N ARG A 21 19.26 12.74 24.61
CA ARG A 21 20.52 12.16 24.13
C ARG A 21 20.35 10.86 23.33
N THR A 22 20.95 10.88 22.14
CA THR A 22 20.92 9.86 21.05
C THR A 22 19.63 9.86 20.22
N ASN A 23 19.65 10.66 19.16
CA ASN A 23 18.61 10.81 18.14
C ASN A 23 18.39 9.50 17.36
N ILE A 24 17.15 9.35 16.86
CA ILE A 24 16.62 8.34 15.91
C ILE A 24 15.96 7.13 16.58
N GLN A 25 14.75 7.35 17.12
CA GLN A 25 13.84 6.30 17.57
C GLN A 25 12.81 5.99 16.46
N TYR A 26 13.28 5.45 15.33
CA TYR A 26 12.45 5.11 14.15
C TYR A 26 12.09 3.62 14.05
N LEU A 27 12.24 2.85 15.14
CA LEU A 27 12.45 1.39 15.02
C LEU A 27 11.35 0.46 15.53
N PHE A 28 10.17 0.91 15.97
CA PHE A 28 9.21 -0.03 16.58
C PHE A 28 7.84 -0.19 15.91
N ALA A 29 7.39 0.75 15.09
CA ALA A 29 6.12 0.60 14.42
C ALA A 29 6.39 0.11 12.99
N LYS A 30 6.35 -1.21 12.74
CA LYS A 30 6.35 -1.83 11.39
C LYS A 30 5.06 -1.47 10.61
N THR A 31 4.63 -0.22 10.73
CA THR A 31 3.31 0.25 10.34
C THR A 31 3.41 1.64 9.72
N LEU A 32 2.82 1.78 8.55
CA LEU A 32 2.69 3.01 7.78
C LEU A 32 1.32 3.63 8.04
N SER A 33 1.29 4.83 8.60
CA SER A 33 0.04 5.59 8.80
C SER A 33 -0.20 6.51 7.61
N ILE A 34 -1.33 6.32 6.93
CA ILE A 34 -1.77 7.16 5.82
C ILE A 34 -2.91 8.02 6.35
N THR A 35 -2.66 9.31 6.55
CA THR A 35 -3.62 10.21 7.21
C THR A 35 -4.00 11.43 6.38
N LYS A 36 -3.13 11.84 5.45
CA LYS A 36 -3.24 13.08 4.68
C LYS A 36 -2.96 12.81 3.21
N ASN A 37 -3.57 13.64 2.38
CA ASN A 37 -3.41 13.63 0.94
C ASN A 37 -2.71 14.93 0.50
N TYR A 38 -1.75 14.82 -0.40
CA TYR A 38 -1.11 15.96 -1.04
C TYR A 38 -1.62 16.12 -2.48
N ALA A 39 -2.11 17.31 -2.79
CA ALA A 39 -2.41 17.75 -4.14
C ALA A 39 -1.74 19.09 -4.41
N ARG A 40 -1.37 19.35 -5.66
CA ARG A 40 -0.91 20.67 -6.09
C ARG A 40 -1.91 21.26 -7.05
N HIS A 41 -2.42 22.45 -6.76
CA HIS A 41 -3.40 23.16 -7.59
C HIS A 41 -2.95 24.60 -7.78
N GLU A 42 -2.94 25.08 -9.03
CA GLU A 42 -2.54 26.46 -9.38
C GLU A 42 -1.20 26.94 -8.80
N GLY A 43 -0.25 26.02 -8.59
CA GLY A 43 1.07 26.34 -8.05
C GLY A 43 1.17 26.23 -6.53
N GLU A 44 0.05 26.11 -5.83
CA GLU A 44 -0.05 25.94 -4.38
C GLU A 44 -0.12 24.46 -3.97
N ASP A 45 0.56 24.16 -2.86
CA ASP A 45 0.63 22.83 -2.27
C ASP A 45 -0.50 22.66 -1.24
N LEU A 46 -1.51 21.87 -1.61
CA LEU A 46 -2.69 21.59 -0.80
C LEU A 46 -2.52 20.25 -0.06
N ILE A 47 -2.32 20.32 1.25
CA ILE A 47 -2.41 19.15 2.14
C ILE A 47 -3.85 19.04 2.61
N MET A 48 -4.59 18.13 1.99
CA MET A 48 -5.98 17.88 2.33
C MET A 48 -6.09 16.72 3.31
N GLU A 49 -7.00 16.87 4.27
CA GLU A 49 -7.49 15.72 5.01
C GLU A 49 -8.36 14.86 4.09
N PRO A 50 -8.30 13.53 4.22
CA PRO A 50 -9.11 12.65 3.42
C PRO A 50 -10.59 12.91 3.69
N LYS A 51 -11.36 13.06 2.60
CA LYS A 51 -12.81 13.30 2.63
C LYS A 51 -13.59 12.20 3.36
N THR A 52 -13.02 11.00 3.53
CA THR A 52 -13.66 9.87 4.20
C THR A 52 -12.77 9.25 5.29
N PRO A 53 -13.34 8.88 6.46
CA PRO A 53 -12.57 8.32 7.58
C PRO A 53 -11.88 7.00 7.22
N LYS A 54 -12.45 6.21 6.29
CA LYS A 54 -11.85 4.97 5.77
C LYS A 54 -10.52 5.17 5.02
N SER A 55 -10.26 6.38 4.55
CA SER A 55 -9.00 6.68 3.87
C SER A 55 -7.82 6.75 4.87
N ARG A 56 -8.10 7.07 6.14
CA ARG A 56 -7.11 7.00 7.21
C ARG A 56 -6.86 5.54 7.56
N ARG A 57 -5.66 5.04 7.29
CA ARG A 57 -5.35 3.63 7.48
C ARG A 57 -3.94 3.39 7.99
N LEU A 58 -3.80 2.31 8.76
CA LEU A 58 -2.53 1.81 9.26
C LEU A 58 -2.18 0.53 8.50
N ILE A 59 -1.06 0.52 7.79
CA ILE A 59 -0.63 -0.62 6.97
C ILE A 59 0.62 -1.23 7.57
N ALA A 60 0.60 -2.53 7.88
CA ALA A 60 1.81 -3.23 8.23
C ALA A 60 2.79 -3.30 7.04
N VAL A 61 4.03 -2.86 7.27
CA VAL A 61 5.11 -2.84 6.29
C VAL A 61 6.24 -3.80 6.68
N PRO A 62 6.83 -4.50 5.70
CA PRO A 62 7.98 -5.37 5.96
C PRO A 62 9.18 -4.60 6.49
N THR A 63 10.01 -5.27 7.31
CA THR A 63 11.22 -4.67 7.90
C THR A 63 12.23 -4.19 6.85
N PHE A 64 12.37 -4.91 5.73
CA PHE A 64 13.27 -4.49 4.66
C PHE A 64 12.84 -3.15 4.05
N LEU A 65 11.53 -2.89 3.94
CA LEU A 65 11.02 -1.63 3.40
C LEU A 65 11.29 -0.48 4.37
N CYS A 66 11.15 -0.70 5.68
CA CYS A 66 11.56 0.27 6.69
C CYS A 66 13.04 0.61 6.56
N ALA A 67 13.91 -0.39 6.40
CA ALA A 67 15.34 -0.18 6.23
C ALA A 67 15.67 0.60 4.93
N LEU A 68 14.99 0.30 3.82
CA LEU A 68 15.16 1.05 2.56
C LEU A 68 14.72 2.50 2.68
N VAL A 69 13.58 2.76 3.31
CA VAL A 69 13.05 4.11 3.54
C VAL A 69 13.98 4.89 4.46
N GLN A 70 14.49 4.26 5.52
CA GLN A 70 15.45 4.88 6.43
C GLN A 70 16.75 5.24 5.69
N LYS A 71 17.31 4.28 4.93
CA LYS A 71 18.52 4.53 4.13
C LYS A 71 18.33 5.68 3.15
N TYR A 72 17.14 5.81 2.55
CA TYR A 72 16.83 6.93 1.68
C TYR A 72 16.73 8.25 2.44
N ALA A 73 16.11 8.27 3.62
CA ALA A 73 16.01 9.46 4.47
C ALA A 73 17.40 9.98 4.90
N GLU A 74 18.33 9.07 5.22
CA GLU A 74 19.72 9.42 5.59
C GLU A 74 20.51 10.06 4.44
N GLN A 75 20.09 9.88 3.19
CA GLN A 75 20.72 10.50 2.01
C GLN A 75 20.18 11.91 1.72
N LEU A 76 19.10 12.32 2.40
CA LEU A 76 18.51 13.65 2.23
C LEU A 76 19.28 14.66 3.08
N TYR A 77 19.66 15.77 2.46
CA TYR A 77 20.32 16.87 3.14
C TYR A 77 19.31 17.63 4.01
N ASP A 78 19.66 17.91 5.28
CA ASP A 78 18.83 18.63 6.26
C ASP A 78 17.38 18.10 6.39
N TYR A 79 17.17 16.78 6.27
CA TYR A 79 15.84 16.19 6.41
C TYR A 79 15.38 16.14 7.86
N GLU A 80 14.24 16.79 8.13
CA GLU A 80 13.58 16.70 9.43
C GLU A 80 12.43 15.66 9.43
N PRO A 81 12.19 14.96 10.55
CA PRO A 81 11.13 13.95 10.69
C PRO A 81 9.71 14.38 10.28
N ASN A 82 9.40 15.67 10.41
CA ASN A 82 8.10 16.26 10.09
C ASN A 82 7.99 16.70 8.62
N GLU A 83 9.06 16.55 7.85
CA GLU A 83 9.11 16.94 6.45
C GLU A 83 8.74 15.80 5.51
N ARG A 84 8.49 16.19 4.27
CA ARG A 84 8.09 15.29 3.22
C ARG A 84 9.28 14.48 2.72
N LEU A 85 9.25 13.17 2.97
CA LEU A 85 10.29 12.24 2.52
C LEU A 85 10.53 12.28 1.00
N PHE A 86 9.47 12.40 0.19
CA PHE A 86 9.59 12.43 -1.28
C PHE A 86 9.12 13.78 -1.85
N PRO A 87 9.97 14.81 -2.00
CA PRO A 87 9.58 16.14 -2.50
C PRO A 87 9.39 16.18 -4.03
N VAL A 88 8.71 15.18 -4.60
CA VAL A 88 8.53 15.02 -6.06
C VAL A 88 7.14 15.44 -6.52
N THR A 89 7.04 16.14 -7.64
CA THR A 89 5.72 16.48 -8.21
C THR A 89 5.13 15.32 -9.01
N LYS A 90 3.81 15.37 -9.24
CA LYS A 90 3.12 14.40 -10.10
C LYS A 90 3.68 14.36 -11.51
N SER A 91 3.90 15.54 -12.09
CA SER A 91 4.47 15.66 -13.43
C SER A 91 5.88 15.07 -13.49
N TYR A 92 6.68 15.28 -12.45
CA TYR A 92 8.01 14.67 -12.34
C TYR A 92 7.91 13.14 -12.34
N LEU A 93 7.11 12.54 -11.44
CA LEU A 93 6.93 11.09 -11.40
C LEU A 93 6.42 10.50 -12.72
N HIS A 94 5.49 11.16 -13.41
CA HIS A 94 5.01 10.71 -14.71
C HIS A 94 6.08 10.79 -15.80
N SER A 95 6.86 11.86 -15.82
CA SER A 95 7.97 12.02 -16.77
C SER A 95 9.04 10.96 -16.54
N GLU A 96 9.42 10.74 -15.29
CA GLU A 96 10.39 9.74 -14.86
C GLU A 96 9.97 8.33 -15.23
N MET A 97 8.72 7.94 -14.94
CA MET A 97 8.17 6.65 -15.36
C MET A 97 8.19 6.48 -16.88
N THR A 98 7.80 7.52 -17.62
CA THR A 98 7.84 7.49 -19.09
C THR A 98 9.26 7.33 -19.60
N ARG A 99 10.23 8.04 -19.01
CA ARG A 99 11.65 7.92 -19.35
C ARG A 99 12.17 6.51 -19.07
N GLY A 100 11.83 5.94 -17.91
CA GLY A 100 12.19 4.57 -17.55
C GLY A 100 11.68 3.57 -18.58
N THR A 101 10.38 3.65 -18.94
CA THR A 101 9.77 2.72 -19.92
C THR A 101 10.40 2.82 -21.30
N LYS A 102 10.78 4.03 -21.74
CA LYS A 102 11.48 4.25 -23.02
C LYS A 102 12.88 3.64 -23.00
N LYS A 103 13.62 3.78 -21.90
CA LYS A 103 14.97 3.21 -21.75
C LYS A 103 14.95 1.69 -21.71
N SER A 104 13.93 1.08 -21.12
CA SER A 104 13.82 -0.37 -21.01
C SER A 104 13.12 -1.03 -22.20
N GLY A 105 12.62 -0.26 -23.17
CA GLY A 105 11.94 -0.79 -24.36
C GLY A 105 10.58 -1.44 -24.09
N ILE A 106 9.98 -1.19 -22.93
CA ILE A 106 8.69 -1.79 -22.54
C ILE A 106 7.52 -0.86 -22.87
N LYS A 107 6.31 -1.42 -22.89
CA LYS A 107 5.07 -0.63 -23.02
C LYS A 107 4.99 0.41 -21.91
N ARG A 108 4.42 1.57 -22.22
CA ARG A 108 4.22 2.65 -21.25
C ARG A 108 3.45 2.16 -20.01
N ILE A 109 4.10 2.23 -18.85
CA ILE A 109 3.54 1.96 -17.52
C ILE A 109 3.25 3.30 -16.84
N ARG A 110 2.05 3.44 -16.27
CA ARG A 110 1.64 4.59 -15.48
C ARG A 110 1.88 4.31 -13.99
N VAL A 111 2.02 5.36 -13.21
CA VAL A 111 2.23 5.25 -11.75
C VAL A 111 1.11 4.43 -11.09
N HIS A 112 -0.16 4.61 -11.49
CA HIS A 112 -1.29 3.84 -10.95
C HIS A 112 -1.22 2.33 -11.25
N ASP A 113 -0.46 1.92 -12.28
CA ASP A 113 -0.34 0.51 -12.62
C ASP A 113 0.46 -0.24 -11.56
N LEU A 114 1.40 0.42 -10.88
CA LEU A 114 2.13 -0.16 -9.75
C LEU A 114 1.18 -0.60 -8.63
N ARG A 115 0.11 0.18 -8.40
CA ARG A 115 -0.93 -0.17 -7.42
C ARG A 115 -1.76 -1.35 -7.90
N HIS A 116 -2.06 -1.43 -9.19
CA HIS A 116 -2.75 -2.59 -9.78
C HIS A 116 -1.88 -3.85 -9.68
N SER A 117 -0.60 -3.77 -10.02
CA SER A 117 0.36 -4.87 -9.89
C SER A 117 0.46 -5.35 -8.44
N HIS A 118 0.52 -4.44 -7.46
CA HIS A 118 0.52 -4.80 -6.04
C HIS A 118 -0.75 -5.54 -5.63
N ALA A 119 -1.92 -5.11 -6.11
CA ALA A 119 -3.18 -5.80 -5.84
C ALA A 119 -3.22 -7.20 -6.47
N SER A 120 -2.83 -7.32 -7.74
CA SER A 120 -2.77 -8.60 -8.44
C SER A 120 -1.82 -9.59 -7.76
N MET A 121 -0.65 -9.13 -7.32
CA MET A 121 0.31 -9.95 -6.58
C MET A 121 -0.30 -10.50 -5.29
N LEU A 122 -1.02 -9.67 -4.53
CA LEU A 122 -1.68 -10.14 -3.29
C LEU A 122 -2.80 -11.15 -3.56
N ILE A 123 -3.49 -11.06 -4.70
CA ILE A 123 -4.53 -12.03 -5.07
C ILE A 123 -3.90 -13.38 -5.40
N GLU A 124 -2.81 -13.37 -6.15
CA GLU A 124 -2.06 -14.58 -6.52
C GLU A 124 -1.51 -15.30 -5.27
N GLU A 125 -1.02 -14.54 -4.30
CA GLU A 125 -0.59 -15.06 -2.98
C GLU A 125 -1.75 -15.58 -2.12
N GLY A 126 -3.00 -15.49 -2.59
CA GLY A 126 -4.17 -16.06 -1.93
C GLY A 126 -4.76 -15.23 -0.81
N PHE A 127 -4.43 -13.93 -0.71
CA PHE A 127 -5.03 -13.05 0.30
C PHE A 127 -6.51 -12.75 -0.02
N SER A 128 -7.30 -12.52 1.04
CA SER A 128 -8.74 -12.25 0.87
C SER A 128 -8.99 -10.88 0.24
N ALA A 129 -10.05 -10.79 -0.58
CA ALA A 129 -10.48 -9.54 -1.21
C ALA A 129 -10.76 -8.43 -0.18
N LEU A 130 -11.26 -8.80 1.01
CA LEU A 130 -11.49 -7.89 2.12
C LEU A 130 -10.17 -7.25 2.60
N LEU A 131 -9.16 -8.07 2.92
CA LEU A 131 -7.85 -7.59 3.38
C LEU A 131 -7.19 -6.69 2.33
N ILE A 132 -7.28 -7.07 1.05
CA ILE A 132 -6.74 -6.30 -0.06
C ILE A 132 -7.46 -4.95 -0.17
N SER A 133 -8.79 -4.95 -0.07
CA SER A 133 -9.62 -3.74 -0.09
C SER A 133 -9.26 -2.77 1.03
N GLU A 134 -9.08 -3.28 2.25
CA GLU A 134 -8.66 -2.50 3.42
C GLU A 134 -7.25 -1.93 3.25
N ARG A 135 -6.29 -2.74 2.79
CA ARG A 135 -4.90 -2.32 2.54
C ARG A 135 -4.82 -1.23 1.47
N LEU A 136 -5.64 -1.35 0.42
CA LEU A 136 -5.74 -0.36 -0.65
C LEU A 136 -6.54 0.89 -0.23
N GLY A 137 -7.42 0.77 0.76
CA GLY A 137 -8.31 1.84 1.22
C GLY A 137 -9.45 2.11 0.22
N HIS A 138 -10.05 1.06 -0.34
CA HIS A 138 -11.29 1.20 -1.11
C HIS A 138 -12.48 1.34 -0.16
N GLU A 139 -13.42 2.22 -0.50
CA GLU A 139 -14.60 2.48 0.34
C GLU A 139 -15.56 1.28 0.38
N SER A 140 -15.62 0.55 -0.75
CA SER A 140 -16.36 -0.70 -0.91
C SER A 140 -15.45 -1.80 -1.43
N ILE A 141 -15.63 -3.00 -0.88
CA ILE A 141 -14.99 -4.24 -1.35
C ILE A 141 -15.43 -4.55 -2.78
N GLU A 142 -16.66 -4.14 -3.13
CA GLU A 142 -17.22 -4.32 -4.47
C GLU A 142 -16.32 -3.73 -5.55
N THR A 143 -15.69 -2.57 -5.31
CA THR A 143 -14.76 -2.01 -6.30
C THR A 143 -13.53 -2.89 -6.51
N THR A 144 -13.01 -3.48 -5.43
CA THR A 144 -11.89 -4.43 -5.50
C THR A 144 -12.30 -5.66 -6.30
N LEU A 145 -13.48 -6.22 -6.01
CA LEU A 145 -14.01 -7.38 -6.72
C LEU A 145 -14.32 -7.07 -8.19
N GLN A 146 -14.99 -5.97 -8.50
CA GLN A 146 -15.25 -5.55 -9.89
C GLN A 146 -13.96 -5.40 -10.70
N THR A 147 -12.89 -4.90 -10.07
CA THR A 147 -11.62 -4.65 -10.75
C THR A 147 -10.80 -5.93 -10.93
N TYR A 148 -10.81 -6.85 -9.96
CA TYR A 148 -9.88 -7.99 -9.91
C TYR A 148 -10.53 -9.37 -9.80
N SER A 149 -11.85 -9.48 -9.90
CA SER A 149 -12.60 -10.76 -9.82
C SER A 149 -12.04 -11.82 -10.75
N HIS A 150 -11.63 -11.43 -11.96
CA HIS A 150 -11.07 -12.30 -12.98
C HIS A 150 -9.73 -12.95 -12.61
N LEU A 151 -9.04 -12.46 -11.57
CA LEU A 151 -7.79 -13.04 -11.06
C LEU A 151 -8.03 -14.12 -9.99
N TYR A 152 -9.24 -14.21 -9.43
CA TYR A 152 -9.51 -15.21 -8.41
C TYR A 152 -9.72 -16.59 -9.06
N PRO A 153 -8.98 -17.62 -8.62
CA PRO A 153 -9.16 -18.96 -9.13
C PRO A 153 -10.56 -19.48 -8.76
N ASN A 154 -11.19 -20.22 -9.67
CA ASN A 154 -12.45 -20.89 -9.39
C ASN A 154 -12.18 -22.08 -8.45
N LYS A 155 -12.52 -21.93 -7.17
CA LYS A 155 -12.30 -22.94 -6.12
C LYS A 155 -13.47 -23.90 -5.92
N GLN A 156 -14.47 -23.94 -6.81
CA GLN A 156 -15.67 -24.79 -6.63
C GLN A 156 -15.32 -26.27 -6.40
N ILE A 157 -14.35 -26.81 -7.14
CA ILE A 157 -13.89 -28.20 -7.00
C ILE A 157 -13.16 -28.41 -5.66
N GLU A 158 -12.33 -27.46 -5.25
CA GLU A 158 -11.62 -27.50 -3.96
C GLU A 158 -12.63 -27.50 -2.78
N VAL A 159 -13.69 -26.71 -2.89
CA VAL A 159 -14.77 -26.65 -1.90
C VAL A 159 -15.50 -27.99 -1.81
N ALA A 160 -15.91 -28.56 -2.95
CA ALA A 160 -16.57 -29.87 -2.98
C ALA A 160 -15.71 -30.96 -2.35
N ASN A 161 -14.45 -31.06 -2.76
CA ASN A 161 -13.50 -32.04 -2.21
C ASN A 161 -13.31 -31.90 -0.69
N ARG A 162 -13.32 -30.67 -0.18
CA ARG A 162 -13.14 -30.40 1.26
C ARG A 162 -14.38 -30.75 2.07
N LEU A 163 -15.57 -30.53 1.52
CA LEU A 163 -16.84 -30.97 2.12
C LEU A 163 -16.93 -32.50 2.16
N ASP A 164 -16.51 -33.18 1.10
CA ASP A 164 -16.46 -34.65 1.06
C ASP A 164 -15.52 -35.22 2.12
N GLN A 165 -14.39 -34.56 2.39
CA GLN A 165 -13.47 -34.94 3.46
C GLN A 165 -14.07 -34.74 4.86
N MET A 166 -14.88 -33.70 5.07
CA MET A 166 -15.56 -33.44 6.34
C MET A 166 -16.68 -34.46 6.61
N ASN A 167 -17.26 -35.05 5.57
CA ASN A 167 -18.32 -36.06 5.68
C ASN A 167 -17.80 -37.50 5.72
N LYS A 168 -16.48 -37.72 5.84
CA LYS A 168 -15.97 -39.07 6.08
C LYS A 168 -16.35 -39.47 7.51
N PRO A 169 -17.12 -40.55 7.73
CA PRO A 169 -17.38 -41.04 9.07
C PRO A 169 -16.05 -41.40 9.72
N ASP A 170 -15.83 -40.90 10.94
CA ASP A 170 -14.64 -41.17 11.74
C ASP A 170 -14.51 -42.68 12.00
N SER A 171 -13.71 -43.36 11.19
CA SER A 171 -13.27 -44.77 11.32
C SER A 171 -14.37 -45.85 11.43
N PRO A 172 -14.08 -47.08 10.96
CA PRO A 172 -14.96 -48.22 11.21
C PRO A 172 -15.03 -48.48 12.71
N ILE A 173 -16.24 -48.76 13.21
CA ILE A 173 -16.46 -49.36 14.52
C ILE A 173 -15.75 -50.72 14.49
N GLU A 174 -14.55 -50.80 15.10
CA GLU A 174 -13.91 -52.09 15.46
C GLU A 174 -14.67 -52.76 16.62
#